data_AF-A0A0D0DDL7-F1
#
_entry.id   AF-A0A0D0DDL7-F1
#
_cell.length_a   1.000
_cell.length_b   1.000
_cell.length_c   1.000
_cell.angle_alpha   90.00
_cell.angle_beta   90.00
_cell.angle_gamma   90.00
#
_symmetry.space_group_name_H-M   'P 1'
#
loop_
_entity.id
_entity.type
_entity.pdbx_description
1 polymer ?
#
loop_
_entity_poly.entity_id
_entity_poly.type
_entity_poly.pdbx_seq_one_letter_code
_entity_poly.pdbx_strand_id
1 'polypeptide(L)'
;MGPKVEMNAGGQHARSKTVTAGITTTSDVSTTSSLTSITSSIASQLTPTIAVPPTHYIQHAPISIHVAKLDTWSFEKIVELDCGKNNWSDWSFAMKLVLNQHLIGGYLLGTIKAPDALIPSSLGNHCPIIVFVTLNNWTLNNIAIVSALCSCVSHEDQWLLKDVTNAKHAWDTLCEHHEKVEPIAQILLIQELFTKHYSRGQ
;
A
#
# COMPACT_ATOMS: atom_id res chain seq x y z
N MET A 1 16.45 -15.24 -48.63
CA MET A 1 15.07 -14.73 -48.76
C MET A 1 14.71 -14.02 -47.45
N GLY A 2 14.81 -12.68 -47.41
CA GLY A 2 13.89 -11.87 -46.59
C GLY A 2 12.55 -11.72 -47.35
N PRO A 3 11.56 -10.92 -46.89
CA PRO A 3 11.60 -9.78 -45.95
C PRO A 3 10.64 -9.99 -44.75
N LYS A 4 10.39 -9.10 -43.77
CA LYS A 4 9.86 -7.73 -43.86
C LYS A 4 9.90 -7.06 -42.48
N VAL A 5 10.40 -5.83 -42.46
CA VAL A 5 10.30 -4.83 -41.39
C VAL A 5 8.92 -4.16 -41.48
N GLU A 6 8.30 -3.86 -40.34
CA GLU A 6 7.35 -2.74 -40.25
C GLU A 6 7.54 -1.99 -38.93
N MET A 7 8.06 -0.77 -39.05
CA MET A 7 7.99 0.31 -38.07
C MET A 7 6.60 0.97 -38.17
N ASN A 8 6.05 1.40 -37.04
CA ASN A 8 5.28 2.65 -36.90
C ASN A 8 5.16 2.99 -35.41
N ALA A 9 5.72 4.12 -34.94
CA ALA A 9 5.09 5.45 -34.90
C ALA A 9 3.84 5.43 -33.98
N GLY A 10 3.75 6.18 -32.88
CA GLY A 10 4.19 7.55 -32.65
C GLY A 10 2.95 8.44 -32.52
N GLY A 11 2.74 9.05 -31.34
CA GLY A 11 1.76 10.10 -31.10
C GLY A 11 0.52 9.66 -30.28
N GLN A 12 -0.11 10.49 -29.46
CA GLN A 12 0.05 11.91 -29.20
C GLN A 12 -0.42 12.26 -27.79
N HIS A 13 0.29 13.20 -27.16
CA HIS A 13 -0.17 13.96 -26.00
C HIS A 13 -1.46 14.70 -26.33
N ALA A 14 -2.54 14.42 -25.58
CA ALA A 14 -3.71 15.28 -25.56
C ALA A 14 -3.45 16.47 -24.61
N ARG A 15 -3.03 17.57 -25.23
CA ARG A 15 -2.91 18.91 -24.66
C ARG A 15 -4.30 19.48 -24.36
N SER A 16 -4.68 19.58 -23.09
CA SER A 16 -5.89 20.30 -22.68
C SER A 16 -5.71 21.80 -22.90
N LYS A 17 -6.64 22.39 -23.67
CA LYS A 17 -6.70 23.82 -23.98
C LYS A 17 -7.47 24.54 -22.86
N THR A 18 -6.81 25.48 -22.20
CA THR A 18 -7.44 26.50 -21.36
C THR A 18 -8.14 27.52 -22.27
N VAL A 19 -9.44 27.74 -22.05
CA VAL A 19 -10.19 28.83 -22.68
C VAL A 19 -10.55 29.85 -21.60
N THR A 20 -9.96 31.03 -21.74
CA THR A 20 -10.23 32.25 -20.97
C THR A 20 -11.29 33.06 -21.68
N ALA A 21 -12.38 33.39 -20.99
CA ALA A 21 -13.27 34.52 -21.26
C ALA A 21 -14.03 34.76 -19.95
N GLY A 22 -14.25 35.96 -19.42
CA GLY A 22 -14.04 37.33 -19.87
C GLY A 22 -14.86 38.15 -18.89
N ILE A 23 -14.22 39.07 -18.18
CA ILE A 23 -14.81 39.87 -17.10
C ILE A 23 -15.64 40.98 -17.73
N THR A 24 -16.86 41.23 -17.24
CA THR A 24 -17.50 42.55 -17.41
C THR A 24 -18.33 42.89 -16.17
N THR A 25 -17.87 43.95 -15.50
CA THR A 25 -18.52 44.72 -14.44
C THR A 25 -19.42 45.79 -15.02
N THR A 26 -20.59 46.02 -14.41
CA THR A 26 -21.24 47.35 -14.37
C THR A 26 -22.02 47.47 -13.05
N SER A 27 -21.53 48.35 -12.16
CA SER A 27 -22.37 49.02 -11.16
C SER A 27 -23.31 49.99 -11.87
N ASP A 28 -24.51 50.21 -11.34
CA ASP A 28 -24.85 51.52 -10.77
C ASP A 28 -26.29 51.64 -10.23
N VAL A 29 -26.39 52.50 -9.19
CA VAL A 29 -27.53 53.32 -8.74
C VAL A 29 -28.50 52.77 -7.68
N SER A 30 -28.37 53.38 -6.49
CA SER A 30 -29.33 53.51 -5.38
C SER A 30 -30.44 54.52 -5.69
N THR A 31 -31.71 54.28 -5.27
CA THR A 31 -32.48 55.18 -4.38
C THR A 31 -33.78 54.53 -3.86
N THR A 32 -33.98 54.60 -2.52
CA THR A 32 -35.21 54.75 -1.69
C THR A 32 -36.61 54.34 -2.21
N SER A 33 -37.36 53.55 -1.43
CA SER A 33 -38.54 54.00 -0.61
C SER A 33 -39.50 52.85 -0.21
N SER A 34 -39.78 52.79 1.10
CA SER A 34 -41.08 52.57 1.78
C SER A 34 -41.90 51.27 1.67
N LEU A 35 -42.23 50.78 2.89
CA LEU A 35 -43.28 49.84 3.31
C LEU A 35 -44.65 50.09 2.65
N THR A 36 -45.33 49.02 2.26
CA THR A 36 -46.76 48.76 2.57
C THR A 36 -47.07 47.26 2.45
N SER A 37 -47.88 46.77 3.38
CA SER A 37 -48.35 45.38 3.50
C SER A 37 -49.48 45.02 2.52
N ILE A 38 -49.76 43.70 2.56
CA ILE A 38 -51.03 42.97 2.37
C ILE A 38 -51.29 42.35 0.97
N THR A 39 -51.46 41.04 1.04
CA THR A 39 -52.42 40.15 0.35
C THR A 39 -51.88 39.21 -0.72
N SER A 40 -52.00 37.92 -0.36
CA SER A 40 -51.97 36.73 -1.19
C SER A 40 -52.69 36.91 -2.53
N SER A 41 -52.01 36.56 -3.62
CA SER A 41 -52.64 36.03 -4.82
C SER A 41 -51.71 35.04 -5.51
N ILE A 42 -52.28 33.88 -5.82
CA ILE A 42 -51.69 32.73 -6.47
C ILE A 42 -51.35 33.12 -7.91
N ALA A 43 -50.08 33.02 -8.29
CA ALA A 43 -49.65 32.95 -9.68
C ALA A 43 -48.54 31.90 -9.79
N SER A 44 -48.89 30.76 -10.39
CA SER A 44 -47.95 29.72 -10.76
C SER A 44 -46.90 30.28 -11.71
N GLN A 45 -45.69 30.52 -11.22
CA GLN A 45 -44.50 30.72 -12.05
C GLN A 45 -43.71 29.41 -12.10
N LEU A 46 -43.71 28.81 -13.29
CA LEU A 46 -42.81 27.73 -13.69
C LEU A 46 -41.37 28.24 -13.60
N THR A 47 -40.66 27.92 -12.52
CA THR A 47 -39.20 28.02 -12.49
C THR A 47 -38.61 26.98 -13.45
N PRO A 48 -37.66 27.33 -14.32
CA PRO A 48 -36.92 26.33 -15.07
C PRO A 48 -36.11 25.51 -14.08
N THR A 49 -36.52 24.26 -13.86
CA THR A 49 -35.71 23.26 -13.18
C THR A 49 -34.43 23.08 -13.99
N ILE A 50 -33.36 23.77 -13.61
CA ILE A 50 -32.02 23.39 -14.02
C ILE A 50 -31.79 22.04 -13.36
N ALA A 51 -31.97 20.97 -14.13
CA ALA A 51 -31.62 19.63 -13.73
C ALA A 51 -30.10 19.59 -13.52
N VAL A 52 -29.66 19.78 -12.28
CA VAL A 52 -28.31 19.41 -11.86
C VAL A 52 -28.20 17.91 -12.13
N PRO A 53 -27.32 17.46 -13.04
CA PRO A 53 -27.15 16.04 -13.26
C PRO A 53 -26.73 15.43 -11.91
N PRO A 54 -27.36 14.33 -11.46
CA PRO A 54 -26.97 13.73 -10.20
C PRO A 54 -25.53 13.24 -10.37
N THR A 55 -24.59 13.94 -9.74
CA THR A 55 -23.22 13.48 -9.61
C THR A 55 -23.29 12.23 -8.73
N HIS A 56 -23.38 11.06 -9.36
CA HIS A 56 -23.26 9.79 -8.66
C HIS A 56 -21.81 9.67 -8.17
N TYR A 57 -21.56 10.17 -6.96
CA TYR A 57 -20.36 9.79 -6.23
C TYR A 57 -20.48 8.30 -5.94
N ILE A 58 -19.67 7.49 -6.62
CA ILE A 58 -19.48 6.09 -6.25
C ILE A 58 -18.83 6.13 -4.87
N GLN A 59 -19.66 5.93 -3.84
CA GLN A 59 -19.19 5.77 -2.49
C GLN A 59 -18.54 4.40 -2.42
N HIS A 60 -17.21 4.35 -2.59
CA HIS A 60 -16.46 3.13 -2.34
C HIS A 60 -16.71 2.72 -0.90
N ALA A 61 -17.16 1.48 -0.68
CA ALA A 61 -17.31 0.95 0.66
C ALA A 61 -15.97 1.12 1.41
N PRO A 62 -15.99 1.58 2.68
CA PRO A 62 -14.77 1.73 3.46
C PRO A 62 -14.00 0.40 3.48
N ILE A 63 -12.73 0.42 3.05
CA ILE A 63 -11.85 -0.73 3.17
C ILE A 63 -11.59 -0.92 4.67
N SER A 64 -12.10 -2.01 5.24
CA SER A 64 -11.89 -2.36 6.64
C SER A 64 -10.66 -3.26 6.77
N ILE A 65 -9.73 -2.88 7.62
CA ILE A 65 -8.60 -3.73 8.02
C ILE A 65 -9.01 -4.43 9.32
N HIS A 66 -9.03 -5.76 9.28
CA HIS A 66 -9.29 -6.58 10.46
C HIS A 66 -7.98 -7.03 11.10
N VAL A 67 -7.98 -7.21 12.42
CA VAL A 67 -6.85 -7.83 13.12
C VAL A 67 -6.80 -9.30 12.72
N ALA A 68 -5.66 -9.74 12.21
CA ALA A 68 -5.40 -11.14 11.95
C ALA A 68 -4.88 -11.81 13.22
N LYS A 69 -5.42 -13.00 13.50
CA LYS A 69 -4.88 -13.86 14.54
C LYS A 69 -3.80 -14.74 13.91
N LEU A 70 -2.54 -14.37 14.13
CA LEU A 70 -1.41 -15.24 13.83
C LEU A 70 -1.32 -16.32 14.91
N ASP A 71 -1.34 -17.58 14.48
CA ASP A 71 -1.13 -18.72 15.37
C ASP A 71 0.35 -19.08 15.36
N THR A 72 0.98 -19.13 16.54
CA THR A 72 2.41 -19.44 16.67
C THR A 72 2.74 -20.83 16.13
N TRP A 73 1.79 -21.77 16.17
CA TRP A 73 1.97 -23.11 15.60
C TRP A 73 2.12 -23.11 14.08
N SER A 74 1.59 -22.08 13.40
CA SER A 74 1.77 -21.96 11.95
C SER A 74 3.22 -21.65 11.57
N PHE A 75 3.99 -21.08 12.51
CA PHE A 75 5.39 -20.73 12.32
C PHE A 75 6.37 -21.77 12.87
N GLU A 76 5.93 -22.67 13.76
CA GLU A 76 6.76 -23.70 14.38
C GLU A 76 7.42 -24.66 13.37
N LYS A 77 6.76 -24.86 12.21
CA LYS A 77 7.28 -25.71 11.13
C LYS A 77 8.25 -24.99 10.19
N ILE A 78 8.37 -23.67 10.30
CA ILE A 78 9.31 -22.90 9.50
C ILE A 78 10.69 -23.10 10.13
N VAL A 79 11.59 -23.74 9.39
CA VAL A 79 12.99 -23.86 9.79
C VAL A 79 13.56 -22.46 10.01
N GLU A 80 14.36 -22.24 11.03
CA GLU A 80 15.02 -20.97 11.31
C GLU A 80 15.84 -20.45 10.11
N LEU A 81 15.70 -19.18 9.74
CA LEU A 81 16.50 -18.54 8.68
C LEU A 81 17.93 -18.33 9.16
N ASP A 82 18.89 -18.75 8.36
CA ASP A 82 20.31 -18.74 8.72
C ASP A 82 21.17 -18.59 7.45
N CYS A 83 22.04 -17.58 7.43
CA CYS A 83 22.93 -17.32 6.30
C CYS A 83 23.89 -18.48 5.97
N GLY A 84 24.31 -19.27 6.96
CA GLY A 84 25.19 -20.42 6.78
C GLY A 84 24.48 -21.67 6.23
N LYS A 85 23.14 -21.72 6.30
CA LYS A 85 22.35 -22.89 5.85
C LYS A 85 21.84 -22.76 4.41
N ASN A 86 22.04 -21.62 3.76
CA ASN A 86 21.56 -21.36 2.39
C ASN A 86 20.05 -21.69 2.21
N ASN A 87 19.23 -21.41 3.22
CA ASN A 87 17.82 -21.82 3.26
C ASN A 87 16.83 -20.69 2.93
N TRP A 88 17.31 -19.56 2.43
CA TRP A 88 16.50 -18.37 2.14
C TRP A 88 15.31 -18.64 1.21
N SER A 89 15.53 -19.35 0.10
CA SER A 89 14.46 -19.64 -0.88
C SER A 89 13.30 -20.39 -0.22
N ASP A 90 13.58 -21.49 0.48
CA ASP A 90 12.56 -22.32 1.13
C ASP A 90 11.90 -21.56 2.29
N TRP A 91 12.69 -20.85 3.09
CA TRP A 91 12.22 -20.05 4.20
C TRP A 91 11.26 -18.95 3.74
N SER A 92 11.67 -18.17 2.73
CA SER A 92 10.91 -17.03 2.22
C SER A 92 9.60 -17.47 1.58
N PHE A 93 9.59 -18.64 0.92
CA PHE A 93 8.38 -19.27 0.40
C PHE A 93 7.43 -19.68 1.55
N ALA A 94 7.93 -20.39 2.55
CA ALA A 94 7.12 -20.84 3.68
C ALA A 94 6.52 -19.66 4.46
N MET A 95 7.31 -18.62 4.72
CA MET A 95 6.87 -17.41 5.42
C MET A 95 5.75 -16.69 4.65
N LYS A 96 5.92 -16.48 3.33
CA LYS A 96 4.86 -15.90 2.48
C LYS A 96 3.60 -16.76 2.50
N LEU A 97 3.74 -18.08 2.43
CA LEU A 97 2.61 -19.00 2.41
C LEU A 97 1.79 -18.90 3.70
N VAL A 98 2.42 -18.95 4.87
CA VAL A 98 1.75 -18.83 6.17
C VAL A 98 1.03 -17.49 6.29
N LEU A 99 1.70 -16.38 5.96
CA LEU A 99 1.09 -15.05 6.07
C LEU A 99 -0.07 -14.85 5.08
N ASN A 100 -0.01 -15.47 3.90
CA ASN A 100 -1.12 -15.47 2.94
C ASN A 100 -2.32 -16.30 3.43
N GLN A 101 -2.10 -17.41 4.14
CA GLN A 101 -3.19 -18.17 4.78
C GLN A 101 -3.92 -17.34 5.84
N HIS A 102 -3.21 -16.42 6.51
CA HIS A 102 -3.79 -15.45 7.43
C HIS A 102 -4.26 -14.14 6.77
N LEU A 103 -4.25 -14.05 5.43
CA LEU A 103 -4.67 -12.88 4.65
C LEU A 103 -3.89 -11.59 4.94
N ILE A 104 -2.67 -11.69 5.47
CA ILE A 104 -1.82 -10.54 5.81
C ILE A 104 -0.48 -10.52 5.05
N GLY A 105 -0.26 -11.41 4.09
CA GLY A 105 0.94 -11.39 3.24
C GLY A 105 1.12 -10.08 2.46
N GLY A 106 0.05 -9.30 2.24
CA GLY A 106 0.12 -7.98 1.63
C GLY A 106 0.93 -6.94 2.41
N TYR A 107 1.17 -7.14 3.71
CA TYR A 107 2.05 -6.29 4.51
C TYR A 107 3.52 -6.45 4.10
N LEU A 108 3.97 -7.67 3.77
CA LEU A 108 5.35 -7.91 3.32
C LEU A 108 5.66 -7.18 2.01
N LEU A 109 4.68 -7.14 1.11
CA LEU A 109 4.82 -6.49 -0.20
C LEU A 109 4.48 -5.00 -0.17
N GLY A 110 3.99 -4.48 0.96
CA GLY A 110 3.51 -3.11 1.08
C GLY A 110 2.24 -2.82 0.26
N THR A 111 1.49 -3.84 -0.15
CA THR A 111 0.23 -3.66 -0.88
C THR A 111 -0.89 -3.17 0.05
N ILE A 112 -0.79 -3.49 1.35
CA ILE A 112 -1.65 -2.94 2.41
C ILE A 112 -0.98 -1.70 3.00
N LYS A 113 -1.35 -0.52 2.50
CA LYS A 113 -0.81 0.76 2.97
C LYS A 113 -1.35 1.12 4.35
N ALA A 114 -0.51 1.77 5.15
CA ALA A 114 -0.94 2.38 6.40
C ALA A 114 -2.04 3.42 6.11
N PRO A 115 -3.15 3.42 6.86
CA PRO A 115 -4.15 4.49 6.77
C PRO A 115 -3.55 5.84 7.17
N ASP A 116 -3.91 6.90 6.46
CA ASP A 116 -3.48 8.26 6.80
C ASP A 116 -4.11 8.70 8.13
N ALA A 117 -3.28 8.95 9.14
CA ALA A 117 -3.72 9.40 10.46
C ALA A 117 -4.32 10.82 10.46
N LEU A 118 -4.12 11.57 9.37
CA LEU A 118 -4.41 13.00 9.23
C LEU A 118 -5.57 13.30 8.27
N ILE A 119 -6.55 12.42 8.11
CA ILE A 119 -7.81 12.79 7.45
C ILE A 119 -8.88 13.12 8.52
N PRO A 120 -8.84 14.30 9.16
CA PRO A 120 -10.00 14.82 9.85
C PRO A 120 -10.98 15.27 8.78
N SER A 121 -12.05 14.49 8.60
CA SER A 121 -13.45 14.92 8.35
C SER A 121 -13.78 16.05 7.35
N SER A 122 -12.83 16.61 6.59
CA SER A 122 -13.05 17.72 5.65
C SER A 122 -13.46 17.25 4.26
N LEU A 123 -13.14 16.00 3.90
CA LEU A 123 -13.86 15.26 2.88
C LEU A 123 -14.92 14.43 3.60
N GLY A 124 -16.16 14.92 3.59
CA GLY A 124 -17.30 14.22 4.18
C GLY A 124 -17.32 12.75 3.76
N ASN A 125 -17.76 11.90 4.71
CA ASN A 125 -18.21 10.50 4.58
C ASN A 125 -17.38 9.44 5.34
N HIS A 126 -16.25 9.79 5.98
CA HIS A 126 -15.52 8.83 6.84
C HIS A 126 -15.76 9.09 8.33
N CYS A 127 -16.36 8.12 9.03
CA CYS A 127 -16.55 8.16 10.48
C CYS A 127 -15.18 8.12 11.18
N PRO A 128 -14.83 9.09 12.06
CA PRO A 128 -13.54 9.12 12.75
C PRO A 128 -13.21 7.82 13.47
N ILE A 129 -14.21 7.19 14.09
CA ILE A 129 -14.06 5.91 14.81
C ILE A 129 -13.55 4.80 13.87
N ILE A 130 -14.04 4.75 12.62
CA ILE A 130 -13.63 3.73 11.65
C ILE A 130 -12.16 3.94 11.27
N VAL A 131 -11.71 5.19 11.10
CA VAL A 131 -10.30 5.51 10.79
C VAL A 131 -9.38 5.06 11.93
N PHE A 132 -9.72 5.38 13.18
CA PHE A 132 -8.94 4.96 14.35
C PHE A 132 -8.85 3.44 14.48
N VAL A 133 -9.99 2.73 14.34
CA VAL A 133 -10.01 1.26 14.42
C VAL A 133 -9.17 0.65 13.29
N THR A 134 -9.28 1.18 12.07
CA THR A 134 -8.53 0.69 10.92
C THR A 134 -7.03 0.88 11.10
N LEU A 135 -6.60 2.05 11.60
CA LEU A 135 -5.20 2.34 11.90
C LEU A 135 -4.65 1.46 13.03
N ASN A 136 -5.42 1.24 14.08
CA ASN A 136 -5.04 0.36 15.18
C ASN A 136 -4.86 -1.09 14.69
N ASN A 137 -5.80 -1.59 13.89
CA ASN A 137 -5.74 -2.94 13.36
C ASN A 137 -4.55 -3.12 12.40
N TRP A 138 -4.27 -2.11 11.57
CA TRP A 138 -3.08 -2.09 10.72
C TRP A 138 -1.80 -2.17 11.55
N THR A 139 -1.70 -1.35 12.60
CA THR A 139 -0.53 -1.32 13.50
C THR A 139 -0.32 -2.66 14.19
N LEU A 140 -1.38 -3.27 14.72
CA LEU A 140 -1.31 -4.58 15.39
C LEU A 140 -0.85 -5.69 14.44
N ASN A 141 -1.39 -5.75 13.23
CA ASN A 141 -0.97 -6.72 12.22
C ASN A 141 0.50 -6.54 11.84
N ASN A 142 0.91 -5.28 11.63
CA ASN A 142 2.29 -4.96 11.30
C ASN A 142 3.26 -5.40 12.41
N ILE A 143 2.95 -5.12 13.68
CA ILE A 143 3.75 -5.57 14.83
C ILE A 143 3.80 -7.09 14.89
N ALA A 144 2.65 -7.77 14.73
CA ALA A 144 2.59 -9.22 14.80
C ALA A 144 3.47 -9.89 13.73
N ILE A 145 3.50 -9.34 12.51
CA ILE A 145 4.35 -9.84 11.43
C ILE A 145 5.82 -9.58 11.72
N VAL A 146 6.20 -8.38 12.17
CA VAL A 146 7.60 -8.10 12.54
C VAL A 146 8.06 -9.07 13.63
N SER A 147 7.25 -9.28 14.66
CA SER A 147 7.55 -10.26 15.72
C SER A 147 7.69 -11.69 15.19
N ALA A 148 6.81 -12.10 14.26
CA ALA A 148 6.90 -13.42 13.64
C ALA A 148 8.19 -13.59 12.83
N LEU A 149 8.56 -12.58 12.03
CA LEU A 149 9.83 -12.57 11.31
C LEU A 149 11.02 -12.69 12.27
N CYS A 150 11.07 -11.87 13.33
CA CYS A 150 12.13 -11.95 14.34
C CYS A 150 12.22 -13.33 15.01
N SER A 151 11.08 -13.99 15.26
CA SER A 151 11.06 -15.32 15.88
C SER A 151 11.53 -16.45 14.98
N CYS A 152 11.53 -16.24 13.66
CA CYS A 152 11.89 -17.24 12.65
C CYS A 152 13.28 -17.00 12.04
N VAL A 153 14.04 -16.03 12.56
CA VAL A 153 15.39 -15.68 12.12
C VAL A 153 16.38 -16.05 13.22
N SER A 154 17.57 -16.51 12.81
CA SER A 154 18.64 -16.85 13.75
C SER A 154 19.02 -15.70 14.65
N HIS A 155 19.49 -16.03 15.85
CA HIS A 155 19.93 -15.02 16.81
C HIS A 155 21.02 -14.10 16.22
N GLU A 156 21.89 -14.64 15.37
CA GLU A 156 22.94 -13.92 14.64
C GLU A 156 22.41 -12.93 13.62
N ASP A 157 21.21 -13.16 13.07
CA ASP A 157 20.60 -12.31 12.05
C ASP A 157 19.49 -11.40 12.64
N GLN A 158 19.09 -11.59 13.91
CA GLN A 158 18.08 -10.77 14.58
C GLN A 158 18.45 -9.27 14.68
N TRP A 159 19.74 -8.92 14.70
CA TRP A 159 20.17 -7.51 14.74
C TRP A 159 19.73 -6.74 13.49
N LEU A 160 19.53 -7.42 12.36
CA LEU A 160 19.01 -6.82 11.12
C LEU A 160 17.62 -6.19 11.33
N LEU A 161 16.85 -6.70 12.29
CA LEU A 161 15.47 -6.31 12.55
C LEU A 161 15.29 -5.41 13.78
N LYS A 162 16.37 -5.12 14.51
CA LYS A 162 16.30 -4.45 15.83
C LYS A 162 15.55 -3.11 15.82
N ASP A 163 15.79 -2.29 14.80
CA ASP A 163 15.21 -0.95 14.68
C ASP A 163 14.08 -0.88 13.64
N VAL A 164 13.64 -2.04 13.14
CA VAL A 164 12.64 -2.11 12.08
C VAL A 164 11.24 -2.21 12.67
N THR A 165 10.44 -1.19 12.42
CA THR A 165 9.07 -1.09 12.94
C THR A 165 8.00 -1.45 11.90
N ASN A 166 8.39 -1.76 10.67
CA ASN A 166 7.47 -1.99 9.55
C ASN A 166 7.73 -3.35 8.90
N ALA A 167 6.68 -4.12 8.68
CA ALA A 167 6.77 -5.47 8.11
C ALA A 167 7.38 -5.50 6.71
N LYS A 168 7.05 -4.53 5.85
CA LYS A 168 7.66 -4.41 4.52
C LYS A 168 9.15 -4.10 4.63
N HIS A 169 9.51 -3.15 5.49
CA HIS A 169 10.92 -2.82 5.72
C HIS A 169 11.69 -4.02 6.29
N ALA A 170 11.11 -4.77 7.23
CA ALA A 170 11.74 -5.97 7.80
C ALA A 170 11.96 -7.03 6.72
N TRP A 171 10.95 -7.23 5.88
CA TRP A 171 11.02 -8.12 4.73
C TRP A 171 12.10 -7.70 3.73
N ASP A 172 12.12 -6.43 3.34
CA ASP A 172 13.10 -5.88 2.40
C ASP A 172 14.54 -6.04 2.94
N THR A 173 14.76 -5.79 4.23
CA THR A 173 16.08 -5.96 4.88
C THR A 173 16.54 -7.42 4.82
N LEU A 174 15.66 -8.37 5.12
CA LEU A 174 15.98 -9.79 5.02
C LEU A 174 16.25 -10.22 3.58
N CYS A 175 15.44 -9.77 2.62
CA CYS A 175 15.67 -9.97 1.19
C CYS A 175 17.06 -9.49 0.79
N GLU A 176 17.39 -8.24 1.13
CA GLU A 176 18.66 -7.64 0.73
C GLU A 176 19.86 -8.40 1.32
N HIS A 177 19.76 -8.83 2.58
CA HIS A 177 20.82 -9.59 3.23
C HIS A 177 20.98 -10.98 2.61
N HIS A 178 19.90 -11.76 2.53
CA HIS A 178 20.00 -13.17 2.21
C HIS A 178 20.09 -13.47 0.70
N GLU A 179 19.47 -12.66 -0.17
CA GLU A 179 19.60 -12.86 -1.63
C GLU A 179 21.03 -12.54 -2.11
N LYS A 180 21.74 -11.62 -1.44
CA LYS A 180 23.14 -11.31 -1.76
C LYS A 180 24.12 -12.33 -1.17
N VAL A 181 23.79 -12.92 -0.02
CA VAL A 181 24.66 -13.87 0.69
C VAL A 181 24.56 -15.27 0.11
N GLU A 182 23.42 -15.67 -0.48
CA GLU A 182 23.23 -17.01 -1.04
C GLU A 182 24.33 -17.44 -2.04
N PRO A 183 24.70 -16.62 -3.05
CA PRO A 183 25.78 -16.97 -3.96
C PRO A 183 27.15 -17.05 -3.27
N ILE A 184 27.37 -16.23 -2.23
CA ILE A 184 28.64 -16.20 -1.48
C ILE A 184 28.76 -17.48 -0.65
N ALA A 185 27.69 -17.88 0.04
CA ALA A 185 27.65 -19.11 0.82
C ALA A 185 27.93 -20.34 -0.07
N GLN A 186 27.34 -20.40 -1.26
CA GLN A 186 27.62 -21.45 -2.24
C GLN A 186 29.10 -21.49 -2.66
N ILE A 187 29.72 -20.33 -2.94
CA ILE A 187 31.14 -20.25 -3.29
C ILE A 187 32.02 -20.76 -2.13
N LEU A 188 31.71 -20.37 -0.89
CA LEU A 188 32.44 -20.81 0.29
C LEU A 188 32.33 -22.33 0.50
N LEU A 189 31.14 -22.91 0.32
CA LEU A 189 30.93 -24.36 0.39
C LEU A 189 31.76 -25.11 -0.67
N ILE A 190 31.82 -24.56 -1.90
CA ILE A 190 32.63 -25.13 -2.97
C ILE A 190 34.13 -25.06 -2.61
N GLN A 191 34.60 -23.92 -2.09
CA GLN A 191 35.99 -23.75 -1.64
C GLN A 191 36.35 -24.72 -0.51
N GLU A 192 35.46 -24.89 0.48
CA GLU A 192 35.68 -25.84 1.58
C GLU A 192 35.78 -27.29 1.06
N LEU A 193 34.90 -27.67 0.13
CA LEU A 193 34.91 -28.99 -0.49
C LEU A 193 36.24 -29.26 -1.21
N PHE A 194 36.73 -28.31 -2.00
CA PHE A 194 38.04 -28.42 -2.64
C PHE A 194 39.17 -28.52 -1.61
N THR A 195 39.16 -27.68 -0.59
CA THR A 195 40.18 -27.68 0.46
C THR A 195 40.24 -29.04 1.17
N LYS A 196 39.09 -29.62 1.52
CA LYS A 196 39.02 -30.96 2.14
C LYS A 196 39.53 -32.08 1.24
N HIS A 197 39.29 -32.00 -0.07
CA HIS A 197 39.76 -33.00 -1.03
C HIS A 197 41.27 -32.94 -1.26
N TYR A 198 41.88 -31.75 -1.26
CA TYR A 198 43.33 -31.60 -1.43
C TYR A 198 44.12 -31.93 -0.16
N SER A 199 43.55 -31.74 1.03
CA SER A 199 44.20 -32.11 2.31
C SER A 199 44.27 -33.62 2.57
N ARG A 200 43.48 -34.44 1.86
CA ARG A 200 43.42 -35.90 2.04
C ARG A 200 44.36 -36.66 1.09
N GLY A 201 45.02 -35.95 0.18
CA GLY A 201 45.96 -36.49 -0.81
C GLY A 201 47.44 -36.24 -0.50
N GLN A 202 47.76 -35.70 0.68
CA GLN A 202 49.11 -35.62 1.24
C GLN A 202 49.26 -36.62 2.39
#